data_AF-A0A0F2JBF3-F1
#
_entry.id   AF-A0A0F2JBF3-F1
#
_cell.length_a   1.000
_cell.length_b   1.000
_cell.length_c   1.000
_cell.angle_alpha   90.00
_cell.angle_beta   90.00
_cell.angle_gamma   90.00
#
_symmetry.space_group_name_H-M   'P 1'
#
loop_
_entity.id
_entity.type
_entity.pdbx_description
1 polymer ?
#
loop_
_entity_poly.entity_id
_entity_poly.type
_entity_poly.pdbx_seq_one_letter_code
_entity_poly.pdbx_strand_id
1 'polypeptide(L)'
;MKIKNLNFKTWCKNHNNKHDAKWCRELYPWAVFNEIDYDEQYIGINQEISLNGLVYNAKIIDTEFQENGRLKSTFELFTNQNSGRKKWEERSWNNAFQIVYSQDGEFITVFTKKEDPSKGFVSKFMKGNFTKIVENKSIPISELLFKSLISYIVEENYKTAEYLQKFELLPQGIRVLQEHKQFINKKMKFYPLFSVGRELWITYSFNEEKAHRIAFYMANQCNHFIVVYCNPTYTKHHRCTYLNTEIISLYELINRLSPLTRTKFEKQVRFLQNHLNIPTAYSRGSLLEEIKNPFFSEYEIIKSDIMEALGILKIDVTNAYDAFYYLAAMNLMNAWLNRKKKIKNGILMEKEEKLFKNMYFFKTYVQKVITNLIINNIPEVEIFIDKDLVIVEIFKIQFSFHNIPSNQIISEFIRSNKYRPIEWSGKRLQPIAPLILNYARMTRNEYYEKA
;
A
#
# COMPACT_ATOMS: atom_id res chain seq x y z
N MET A 1 -10.10 -31.65 26.22
CA MET A 1 -10.61 -31.92 24.85
C MET A 1 -10.07 -30.96 23.79
N LYS A 2 -9.56 -31.47 22.66
CA LYS A 2 -9.27 -30.67 21.44
C LYS A 2 -10.54 -30.46 20.61
N ILE A 3 -10.79 -29.24 20.16
CA ILE A 3 -11.93 -28.91 19.29
C ILE A 3 -11.62 -29.30 17.84
N LYS A 4 -12.49 -30.09 17.23
CA LYS A 4 -12.38 -30.55 15.83
C LYS A 4 -12.73 -29.43 14.86
N ASN A 5 -12.08 -29.46 13.70
CA ASN A 5 -12.34 -28.53 12.59
C ASN A 5 -12.19 -27.03 12.97
N LEU A 6 -11.38 -26.72 13.99
CA LEU A 6 -11.17 -25.36 14.49
C LEU A 6 -10.28 -24.53 13.55
N ASN A 7 -10.89 -23.98 12.50
CA ASN A 7 -10.20 -23.16 11.51
C ASN A 7 -11.15 -22.16 10.83
N PHE A 8 -10.55 -21.16 10.16
CA PHE A 8 -11.30 -20.11 9.47
C PHE A 8 -12.24 -20.63 8.37
N LYS A 9 -11.87 -21.74 7.70
CA LYS A 9 -12.69 -22.33 6.64
C LYS A 9 -14.00 -22.90 7.20
N THR A 10 -13.96 -23.55 8.36
CA THR A 10 -15.16 -24.00 9.08
C THR A 10 -15.97 -22.81 9.57
N TRP A 11 -15.32 -21.76 10.10
CA TRP A 11 -16.02 -20.52 10.48
C TRP A 11 -16.85 -19.96 9.32
N CYS A 12 -16.25 -19.88 8.12
CA CYS A 12 -16.94 -19.39 6.92
C CYS A 12 -18.12 -20.28 6.48
N LYS A 13 -18.10 -21.60 6.75
CA LYS A 13 -19.23 -22.49 6.44
C LYS A 13 -20.41 -22.27 7.39
N ASN A 14 -20.11 -21.94 8.63
CA ASN A 14 -21.10 -21.80 9.70
C ASN A 14 -21.79 -20.42 9.71
N HIS A 15 -21.28 -19.46 8.93
CA HIS A 15 -21.78 -18.09 8.91
C HIS A 15 -22.12 -17.64 7.49
N ASN A 16 -22.98 -16.64 7.39
CA ASN A 16 -23.28 -16.00 6.12
C ASN A 16 -21.99 -15.44 5.48
N ASN A 17 -21.81 -15.64 4.18
CA ASN A 17 -20.68 -15.09 3.43
C ASN A 17 -20.54 -13.56 3.55
N LYS A 18 -21.65 -12.85 3.83
CA LYS A 18 -21.73 -11.40 4.04
C LYS A 18 -21.60 -10.97 5.51
N HIS A 19 -21.16 -11.85 6.41
CA HIS A 19 -21.00 -11.49 7.82
C HIS A 19 -19.93 -10.39 7.99
N ASP A 20 -20.31 -9.29 8.63
CA ASP A 20 -19.49 -8.09 8.86
C ASP A 20 -18.13 -8.36 9.54
N ALA A 21 -18.04 -9.39 10.39
CA ALA A 21 -16.85 -9.74 11.14
C ALA A 21 -15.88 -10.68 10.40
N LYS A 22 -16.23 -11.18 9.21
CA LYS A 22 -15.44 -12.19 8.47
C LYS A 22 -13.98 -11.78 8.31
N TRP A 23 -13.72 -10.52 7.95
CA TRP A 23 -12.37 -10.00 7.75
C TRP A 23 -11.56 -9.91 9.06
N CYS A 24 -12.22 -9.66 10.21
CA CYS A 24 -11.54 -9.70 11.50
C CYS A 24 -11.14 -11.13 11.87
N ARG A 25 -12.04 -12.09 11.62
CA ARG A 25 -11.86 -13.51 11.95
C ARG A 25 -10.77 -14.18 11.10
N GLU A 26 -10.53 -13.69 9.88
CA GLU A 26 -9.40 -14.15 9.05
C GLU A 26 -8.05 -13.98 9.76
N LEU A 27 -7.91 -12.97 10.62
CA LEU A 27 -6.66 -12.60 11.29
C LEU A 27 -6.41 -13.33 12.61
N TYR A 28 -7.36 -14.17 13.04
CA TYR A 28 -7.22 -14.89 14.30
C TYR A 28 -6.12 -15.95 14.22
N PRO A 29 -5.43 -16.26 15.34
CA PRO A 29 -4.35 -17.23 15.36
C PRO A 29 -4.93 -18.65 15.41
N TRP A 30 -5.62 -19.07 14.36
CA TRP A 30 -6.37 -20.34 14.32
C TRP A 30 -5.53 -21.57 14.65
N ALA A 31 -4.27 -21.59 14.20
CA ALA A 31 -3.34 -22.66 14.54
C ALA A 31 -3.07 -22.72 16.05
N VAL A 32 -2.97 -21.57 16.73
CA VAL A 32 -2.82 -21.52 18.18
C VAL A 32 -4.10 -21.97 18.86
N PHE A 33 -5.27 -21.51 18.40
CA PHE A 33 -6.55 -21.92 18.98
C PHE A 33 -6.78 -23.42 18.91
N ASN A 34 -6.36 -24.06 17.81
CA ASN A 34 -6.43 -25.51 17.62
C ASN A 34 -5.51 -26.27 18.61
N GLU A 35 -4.47 -25.62 19.12
CA GLU A 35 -3.57 -26.22 20.11
C GLU A 35 -4.02 -26.07 21.56
N ILE A 36 -5.05 -25.27 21.85
CA ILE A 36 -5.60 -25.16 23.20
C ILE A 36 -6.38 -26.44 23.53
N ASP A 37 -6.13 -27.00 24.71
CA ASP A 37 -6.89 -28.10 25.29
C ASP A 37 -8.03 -27.55 26.14
N TYR A 38 -9.28 -27.73 25.67
CA TYR A 38 -10.50 -27.21 26.29
C TYR A 38 -11.12 -28.15 27.32
N ASP A 39 -10.33 -29.06 27.90
CA ASP A 39 -10.79 -29.90 28.99
C ASP A 39 -11.07 -29.10 30.29
N GLU A 40 -12.01 -29.59 31.10
CA GLU A 40 -12.34 -28.97 32.39
C GLU A 40 -11.15 -28.95 33.34
N GLN A 41 -10.30 -29.99 33.31
CA GLN A 41 -9.08 -30.05 34.13
C GLN A 41 -8.06 -28.95 33.80
N TYR A 42 -8.15 -28.31 32.63
CA TYR A 42 -7.25 -27.23 32.22
C TYR A 42 -7.84 -25.83 32.45
N ILE A 43 -9.04 -25.72 33.04
CA ILE A 43 -9.60 -24.44 33.45
C ILE A 43 -8.71 -23.82 34.53
N GLY A 44 -8.38 -22.53 34.35
CA GLY A 44 -7.50 -21.78 35.24
C GLY A 44 -6.01 -22.13 35.09
N ILE A 45 -5.65 -23.12 34.27
CA ILE A 45 -4.27 -23.52 34.02
C ILE A 45 -3.75 -22.80 32.77
N ASN A 46 -2.54 -22.26 32.86
CA ASN A 46 -1.87 -21.65 31.72
C ASN A 46 -1.30 -22.74 30.81
N GLN A 47 -1.71 -22.71 29.55
CA GLN A 47 -1.25 -23.61 28.50
C GLN A 47 -0.27 -22.87 27.61
N GLU A 48 1.00 -23.29 27.63
CA GLU A 48 2.04 -22.73 26.80
C GLU A 48 2.04 -23.40 25.41
N ILE A 49 1.94 -22.60 24.36
CA ILE A 49 1.88 -23.07 22.97
C ILE A 49 2.99 -22.37 22.18
N SER A 50 3.94 -23.17 21.70
CA SER A 50 5.05 -22.68 20.87
C SER A 50 4.74 -22.85 19.38
N LEU A 51 4.61 -21.73 18.64
CA LEU A 51 4.34 -21.73 17.21
C LEU A 51 5.16 -20.65 16.49
N ASN A 52 5.81 -20.99 15.38
CA ASN A 52 6.64 -20.08 14.57
C ASN A 52 7.75 -19.33 15.37
N GLY A 53 8.24 -19.94 16.46
CA GLY A 53 9.22 -19.34 17.35
C GLY A 53 8.64 -18.23 18.25
N LEU A 54 7.32 -18.22 18.44
CA LEU A 54 6.62 -17.42 19.44
C LEU A 54 6.00 -18.32 20.50
N VAL A 55 5.96 -17.80 21.72
CA VAL A 55 5.29 -18.44 22.84
C VAL A 55 3.96 -17.73 23.08
N TYR A 56 2.90 -18.50 22.94
CA TYR A 56 1.55 -18.12 23.30
C TYR A 56 1.20 -18.76 24.62
N ASN A 57 0.41 -18.06 25.41
CA ASN A 57 -0.06 -18.51 26.70
C ASN A 57 -1.56 -18.36 26.67
N ALA A 58 -2.25 -19.49 26.70
CA ALA A 58 -3.69 -19.57 26.69
C ALA A 58 -4.17 -20.02 28.07
N LYS A 59 -5.12 -19.30 28.64
CA LYS A 59 -5.74 -19.66 29.91
C LYS A 59 -7.24 -19.71 29.75
N ILE A 60 -7.81 -20.89 29.91
CA ILE A 60 -9.27 -21.04 29.92
C ILE A 60 -9.78 -20.50 31.24
N ILE A 61 -10.74 -19.60 31.18
CA ILE A 61 -11.33 -18.92 32.34
C ILE A 61 -12.57 -19.67 32.81
N ASP A 62 -13.44 -20.02 31.87
CA ASP A 62 -14.67 -20.76 32.13
C ASP A 62 -15.09 -21.58 30.90
N THR A 63 -15.96 -22.55 31.15
CA THR A 63 -16.73 -23.27 30.14
C THR A 63 -18.18 -23.36 30.62
N GLU A 64 -19.11 -22.89 29.80
CA GLU A 64 -20.54 -22.86 30.11
C GLU A 64 -21.31 -23.75 29.14
N PHE A 65 -22.22 -24.57 29.68
CA PHE A 65 -23.24 -25.24 28.89
C PHE A 65 -24.37 -24.24 28.54
N GLN A 66 -24.62 -24.04 27.24
CA GLN A 66 -25.65 -23.12 26.75
C GLN A 66 -26.98 -23.86 26.58
N GLU A 67 -28.11 -23.14 26.70
CA GLU A 67 -29.47 -23.71 26.58
C GLU A 67 -29.72 -24.45 25.26
N ASN A 68 -29.02 -24.07 24.19
CA ASN A 68 -29.10 -24.72 22.88
C ASN A 68 -28.24 -25.99 22.75
N GLY A 69 -27.77 -26.54 23.87
CA GLY A 69 -26.99 -27.78 23.95
C GLY A 69 -25.52 -27.63 23.55
N ARG A 70 -25.02 -26.41 23.33
CA ARG A 70 -23.63 -26.13 22.93
C ARG A 70 -22.77 -25.79 24.14
N LEU A 71 -21.47 -25.97 24.00
CA LEU A 71 -20.48 -25.51 24.97
C LEU A 71 -19.89 -24.17 24.51
N LYS A 72 -19.67 -23.27 25.46
CA LYS A 72 -18.99 -21.99 25.24
C LYS A 72 -17.86 -21.86 26.25
N SER A 73 -16.61 -21.80 25.78
CA SER A 73 -15.46 -21.54 26.65
C SER A 73 -14.95 -20.13 26.46
N THR A 74 -14.68 -19.43 27.56
CA THR A 74 -13.93 -18.17 27.55
C THR A 74 -12.47 -18.46 27.84
N PHE A 75 -11.56 -17.90 27.04
CA PHE A 75 -10.12 -18.01 27.29
C PHE A 75 -9.39 -16.71 27.02
N GLU A 76 -8.32 -16.46 27.77
CA GLU A 76 -7.38 -15.37 27.54
C GLU A 76 -6.21 -15.89 26.71
N LEU A 77 -5.78 -15.11 25.73
CA LEU A 77 -4.59 -15.38 24.94
C LEU A 77 -3.61 -14.21 25.06
N PHE A 78 -2.41 -14.52 25.54
CA PHE A 78 -1.29 -13.60 25.58
C PHE A 78 -0.13 -14.12 24.72
N THR A 79 0.55 -13.22 24.01
CA THR A 79 1.77 -13.54 23.25
C THR A 79 2.99 -12.93 23.92
N ASN A 80 4.02 -13.73 24.18
CA ASN A 80 5.32 -13.22 24.63
C ASN A 80 6.26 -13.07 23.43
N GLN A 81 6.67 -11.84 23.10
CA GLN A 81 7.52 -11.54 21.95
C GLN A 81 8.86 -10.93 22.39
N ASN A 82 9.91 -11.76 22.40
CA ASN A 82 11.24 -11.37 22.89
C ASN A 82 12.12 -10.67 21.84
N SER A 83 11.75 -10.69 20.54
CA SER A 83 12.55 -10.09 19.47
C SER A 83 11.78 -9.14 18.56
N GLY A 84 12.43 -8.05 18.14
CA GLY A 84 11.84 -7.02 17.26
C GLY A 84 11.43 -7.54 15.87
N ARG A 85 12.16 -8.52 15.32
CA ARG A 85 11.79 -9.16 14.04
C ARG A 85 10.47 -9.92 14.17
N LYS A 86 10.26 -10.66 15.25
CA LYS A 86 9.03 -11.41 15.49
C LYS A 86 7.84 -10.49 15.77
N LYS A 87 8.06 -9.35 16.42
CA LYS A 87 7.04 -8.29 16.56
C LYS A 87 6.52 -7.80 15.20
N TRP A 88 7.39 -7.74 14.18
CA TRP A 88 6.96 -7.37 12.83
C TRP A 88 6.30 -8.53 12.07
N GLU A 89 6.86 -9.75 12.15
CA GLU A 89 6.33 -10.90 11.41
C GLU A 89 4.92 -11.30 11.86
N GLU A 90 4.66 -11.21 13.17
CA GLU A 90 3.48 -11.81 13.81
C GLU A 90 2.79 -10.82 14.75
N ARG A 91 1.47 -10.90 14.81
CA ARG A 91 0.65 -10.05 15.67
C ARG A 91 0.77 -10.48 17.14
N SER A 92 0.92 -9.51 18.04
CA SER A 92 0.80 -9.73 19.48
C SER A 92 -0.68 -9.83 19.88
N TRP A 93 -0.96 -10.75 20.82
CA TRP A 93 -2.27 -10.92 21.42
C TRP A 93 -2.23 -10.61 22.91
N ASN A 94 -3.27 -9.94 23.38
CA ASN A 94 -3.57 -9.74 24.79
C ASN A 94 -5.09 -9.55 24.90
N ASN A 95 -5.83 -10.62 24.62
CA ASN A 95 -7.26 -10.57 24.37
C ASN A 95 -7.99 -11.77 24.98
N ALA A 96 -9.23 -11.53 25.41
CA ALA A 96 -10.15 -12.58 25.81
C ALA A 96 -11.07 -12.95 24.64
N PHE A 97 -11.15 -14.25 24.38
CA PHE A 97 -11.96 -14.86 23.34
C PHE A 97 -13.04 -15.75 23.96
N GLN A 98 -14.11 -15.95 23.21
CA GLN A 98 -15.16 -16.90 23.47
C GLN A 98 -15.27 -17.81 22.26
N ILE A 99 -15.16 -19.11 22.49
CA ILE A 99 -15.29 -20.14 21.46
C ILE A 99 -16.50 -21.01 21.76
N VAL A 100 -17.27 -21.32 20.72
CA VAL A 100 -18.49 -22.13 20.80
C VAL A 100 -18.29 -23.38 19.97
N TYR A 101 -18.64 -24.53 20.53
CA TYR A 101 -18.51 -25.84 19.92
C TYR A 101 -19.63 -26.79 20.39
N SER A 102 -19.87 -27.87 19.65
CA SER A 102 -20.83 -28.91 20.03
C SER A 102 -20.31 -29.79 21.18
N GLN A 103 -21.18 -30.60 21.77
CA GLN A 103 -20.77 -31.59 22.78
C GLN A 103 -19.75 -32.60 22.24
N ASP A 104 -19.84 -32.95 20.96
CA ASP A 104 -18.89 -33.84 20.28
C ASP A 104 -17.53 -33.18 19.93
N GLY A 105 -17.37 -31.91 20.33
CA GLY A 105 -16.18 -31.11 20.10
C GLY A 105 -16.10 -30.46 18.72
N GLU A 106 -17.19 -30.38 17.95
CA GLU A 106 -17.17 -29.74 16.62
C GLU A 106 -17.24 -28.21 16.73
N PHE A 107 -16.31 -27.52 16.07
CA PHE A 107 -16.23 -26.06 16.08
C PHE A 107 -17.45 -25.38 15.41
N ILE A 108 -17.98 -24.35 16.09
CA ILE A 108 -19.10 -23.54 15.58
C ILE A 108 -18.64 -22.11 15.28
N THR A 109 -18.19 -21.37 16.29
CA THR A 109 -17.76 -19.97 16.13
C THR A 109 -16.78 -19.52 17.20
N VAL A 110 -16.07 -18.43 16.94
CA VAL A 110 -15.18 -17.75 17.90
C VAL A 110 -15.29 -16.25 17.73
N PHE A 111 -15.22 -15.52 18.85
CA PHE A 111 -15.28 -14.06 18.86
C PHE A 111 -14.59 -13.51 20.11
N THR A 112 -14.25 -12.22 20.11
CA THR A 112 -13.73 -11.55 21.30
C THR A 112 -14.85 -11.14 22.24
N LYS A 113 -14.63 -11.22 23.56
CA LYS A 113 -15.59 -10.75 24.57
C LYS A 113 -15.78 -9.22 24.53
N LYS A 114 -14.75 -8.49 24.07
CA LYS A 114 -14.77 -7.04 23.80
C LYS A 114 -14.86 -6.77 22.30
N GLU A 115 -14.96 -5.50 21.89
CA GLU A 115 -14.84 -5.12 20.47
C GLU A 115 -13.55 -5.67 19.86
N ASP A 116 -13.66 -6.22 18.65
CA ASP A 116 -12.51 -6.84 18.00
C ASP A 116 -11.39 -5.81 17.83
N PRO A 117 -10.18 -6.07 18.35
CA PRO A 117 -9.05 -5.14 18.25
C PRO A 117 -8.73 -4.74 16.79
N SER A 118 -9.05 -5.59 15.83
CA SER A 118 -8.88 -5.32 14.39
C SER A 118 -9.82 -4.22 13.90
N LYS A 119 -11.08 -4.19 14.35
CA LYS A 119 -12.02 -3.06 14.11
C LYS A 119 -11.44 -1.77 14.67
N GLY A 120 -10.86 -1.85 15.87
CA GLY A 120 -10.15 -0.74 16.51
C GLY A 120 -8.94 -0.22 15.73
N PHE A 121 -8.19 -1.06 15.03
CA PHE A 121 -7.08 -0.63 14.18
C PHE A 121 -7.55 0.02 12.89
N VAL A 122 -8.52 -0.58 12.19
CA VAL A 122 -9.09 -0.03 10.95
C VAL A 122 -9.70 1.35 11.21
N SER A 123 -10.52 1.50 12.24
CA SER A 123 -11.14 2.78 12.59
C SER A 123 -10.11 3.89 12.84
N LYS A 124 -9.05 3.59 13.60
CA LYS A 124 -7.97 4.55 13.86
C LYS A 124 -7.17 4.87 12.61
N PHE A 125 -6.87 3.87 11.78
CA PHE A 125 -6.17 4.05 10.52
C PHE A 125 -6.93 4.94 9.55
N MET A 126 -8.24 4.70 9.37
CA MET A 126 -9.07 5.54 8.51
C MET A 126 -9.20 6.98 9.03
N LYS A 127 -9.17 7.18 10.36
CA LYS A 127 -9.12 8.51 11.00
C LYS A 127 -7.73 9.17 10.99
N GLY A 128 -6.70 8.51 10.47
CA GLY A 128 -5.32 9.02 10.48
C GLY A 128 -4.64 9.01 11.86
N ASN A 129 -5.20 8.30 12.84
CA ASN A 129 -4.61 8.15 14.18
C ASN A 129 -3.68 6.92 14.21
N PHE A 130 -2.40 7.13 13.90
CA PHE A 130 -1.44 6.05 13.71
C PHE A 130 -0.72 5.59 14.98
N THR A 131 -0.66 6.40 16.04
CA THR A 131 0.16 6.15 17.24
C THR A 131 -0.10 4.77 17.86
N LYS A 132 -1.37 4.43 18.09
CA LYS A 132 -1.77 3.14 18.70
C LYS A 132 -1.54 1.93 17.77
N ILE A 133 -1.42 2.18 16.45
CA ILE A 133 -1.13 1.12 15.47
C ILE A 133 0.35 0.79 15.48
N VAL A 134 1.23 1.80 15.63
CA VAL A 134 2.69 1.61 15.70
C VAL A 134 3.08 0.66 16.82
N GLU A 135 2.44 0.78 17.99
CA GLU A 135 2.67 -0.07 19.16
C GLU A 135 2.41 -1.56 18.88
N ASN A 136 1.54 -1.86 17.92
CA ASN A 136 1.12 -3.20 17.56
C ASN A 136 1.50 -3.57 16.11
N LYS A 137 2.40 -2.82 15.47
CA LYS A 137 2.68 -2.98 14.04
C LYS A 137 3.17 -4.39 13.73
N SER A 138 2.58 -5.01 12.71
CA SER A 138 2.96 -6.33 12.22
C SER A 138 2.50 -6.51 10.78
N ILE A 139 3.00 -7.53 10.08
CA ILE A 139 2.59 -7.88 8.71
C ILE A 139 1.07 -8.15 8.64
N PRO A 140 0.45 -8.95 9.53
CA PRO A 140 -1.00 -9.18 9.48
C PRO A 140 -1.82 -7.89 9.64
N ILE A 141 -1.37 -6.96 10.51
CA ILE A 141 -2.03 -5.66 10.67
C ILE A 141 -1.82 -4.79 9.43
N SER A 142 -0.63 -4.78 8.84
CA SER A 142 -0.40 -4.06 7.59
C SER A 142 -1.32 -4.57 6.49
N GLU A 143 -1.43 -5.90 6.34
CA GLU A 143 -2.29 -6.52 5.34
C GLU A 143 -3.77 -6.22 5.56
N LEU A 144 -4.22 -6.26 6.81
CA LEU A 144 -5.56 -5.82 7.17
C LEU A 144 -5.83 -4.39 6.70
N LEU A 145 -4.95 -3.46 7.06
CA LEU A 145 -5.14 -2.03 6.78
C LEU A 145 -5.09 -1.77 5.26
N PHE A 146 -4.24 -2.48 4.54
CA PHE A 146 -4.17 -2.41 3.08
C PHE A 146 -5.45 -2.92 2.42
N LYS A 147 -5.95 -4.11 2.80
CA LYS A 147 -7.23 -4.62 2.30
C LYS A 147 -8.38 -3.65 2.62
N SER A 148 -8.42 -3.14 3.86
CA SER A 148 -9.48 -2.22 4.32
C SER A 148 -9.50 -0.91 3.53
N LEU A 149 -8.33 -0.35 3.19
CA LEU A 149 -8.25 0.84 2.36
C LEU A 149 -8.77 0.58 0.95
N ILE A 150 -8.36 -0.54 0.32
CA ILE A 150 -8.90 -0.93 -0.99
C ILE A 150 -10.41 -1.11 -0.92
N SER A 151 -10.93 -1.77 0.13
CA SER A 151 -12.37 -1.98 0.33
C SER A 151 -13.14 -0.67 0.31
N TYR A 152 -12.70 0.32 1.09
CA TYR A 152 -13.36 1.62 1.15
C TYR A 152 -13.41 2.29 -0.23
N ILE A 153 -12.32 2.22 -1.00
CA ILE A 153 -12.24 2.81 -2.34
C ILE A 153 -13.12 2.05 -3.34
N VAL A 154 -13.15 0.72 -3.25
CA VAL A 154 -13.91 -0.13 -4.16
C VAL A 154 -15.41 -0.02 -3.88
N GLU A 155 -15.84 0.05 -2.62
CA GLU A 155 -17.26 0.22 -2.25
C GLU A 155 -17.84 1.53 -2.78
N GLU A 156 -17.04 2.60 -2.84
CA GLU A 156 -17.46 3.88 -3.45
C GLU A 156 -17.63 3.78 -4.97
N ASN A 157 -16.77 3.03 -5.66
CA ASN A 157 -16.72 2.99 -7.14
C ASN A 157 -17.46 1.79 -7.78
N TYR A 158 -17.67 0.70 -7.03
CA TYR A 158 -18.17 -0.58 -7.54
C TYR A 158 -19.22 -1.19 -6.60
N LYS A 159 -20.40 -0.55 -6.53
CA LYS A 159 -21.48 -0.91 -5.59
C LYS A 159 -21.99 -2.35 -5.68
N THR A 160 -21.79 -3.03 -6.80
CA THR A 160 -22.23 -4.42 -7.04
C THR A 160 -21.13 -5.46 -6.83
N ALA A 161 -19.92 -5.05 -6.41
CA ALA A 161 -18.82 -5.97 -6.23
C ALA A 161 -19.00 -6.85 -4.97
N GLU A 162 -18.73 -8.15 -5.12
CA GLU A 162 -18.77 -9.13 -4.04
C GLU A 162 -17.39 -9.33 -3.42
N TYR A 163 -17.31 -9.29 -2.09
CA TYR A 163 -16.06 -9.48 -1.34
C TYR A 163 -15.68 -10.96 -1.21
N LEU A 164 -14.46 -11.31 -1.62
CA LEU A 164 -13.88 -12.66 -1.53
C LEU A 164 -14.78 -13.77 -2.11
N GLN A 165 -15.48 -13.49 -3.21
CA GLN A 165 -16.24 -14.52 -3.93
C GLN A 165 -15.27 -15.58 -4.49
N LYS A 166 -15.69 -16.84 -4.42
CA LYS A 166 -14.88 -17.98 -4.85
C LYS A 166 -15.12 -18.30 -6.32
N PHE A 167 -14.04 -18.45 -7.09
CA PHE A 167 -14.10 -18.92 -8.47
C PHE A 167 -13.25 -20.17 -8.68
N GLU A 168 -13.82 -21.18 -9.32
CA GLU A 168 -13.06 -22.29 -9.90
C GLU A 168 -12.34 -21.78 -11.16
N LEU A 169 -11.09 -22.17 -11.37
CA LEU A 169 -10.33 -21.73 -12.55
C LEU A 169 -10.66 -22.60 -13.75
N LEU A 170 -10.93 -21.96 -14.88
CA LEU A 170 -11.19 -22.65 -16.14
C LEU A 170 -9.84 -23.05 -16.77
N PRO A 171 -9.66 -24.31 -17.20
CA PRO A 171 -8.41 -24.78 -17.79
C PRO A 171 -7.88 -23.90 -18.93
N GLN A 172 -8.78 -23.39 -19.77
CA GLN A 172 -8.45 -22.53 -20.92
C GLN A 172 -8.63 -21.02 -20.63
N GLY A 173 -9.06 -20.66 -19.41
CA GLY A 173 -9.56 -19.32 -19.10
C GLY A 173 -10.87 -18.99 -19.81
N ILE A 174 -11.31 -17.73 -19.70
CA ILE A 174 -12.41 -17.18 -20.50
C ILE A 174 -11.93 -16.43 -21.75
N ARG A 175 -10.61 -16.22 -21.86
CA ARG A 175 -9.97 -15.55 -23.00
C ARG A 175 -8.57 -16.06 -23.22
N VAL A 176 -8.12 -16.03 -24.47
CA VAL A 176 -6.77 -16.40 -24.86
C VAL A 176 -5.84 -15.22 -24.59
N LEU A 177 -4.83 -15.44 -23.74
CA LEU A 177 -3.74 -14.50 -23.50
C LEU A 177 -2.43 -15.24 -23.75
N GLN A 178 -1.41 -14.51 -24.21
CA GLN A 178 -0.08 -15.10 -24.45
C GLN A 178 0.51 -15.58 -23.12
N GLU A 179 0.68 -16.89 -22.95
CA GLU A 179 1.28 -17.42 -21.72
C GLU A 179 2.73 -16.98 -21.55
N HIS A 180 3.08 -16.59 -20.33
CA HIS A 180 4.45 -16.30 -19.98
C HIS A 180 5.16 -17.60 -19.57
N LYS A 181 6.24 -17.96 -20.27
CA LYS A 181 6.97 -19.25 -20.12
C LYS A 181 7.33 -19.63 -18.67
N GLN A 182 7.55 -18.65 -17.81
CA GLN A 182 7.93 -18.85 -16.40
C GLN A 182 6.76 -18.87 -15.41
N PHE A 183 5.56 -18.45 -15.83
CA PHE A 183 4.42 -18.25 -14.93
C PHE A 183 3.26 -19.16 -15.33
N ILE A 184 3.43 -20.46 -15.07
CA ILE A 184 2.39 -21.47 -15.28
C ILE A 184 1.50 -21.55 -14.04
N ASN A 185 0.19 -21.39 -14.23
CA ASN A 185 -0.75 -21.43 -13.12
C ASN A 185 -1.05 -22.88 -12.71
N LYS A 186 -0.76 -23.23 -11.45
CA LYS A 186 -1.08 -24.54 -10.85
C LYS A 186 -2.30 -24.50 -9.91
N LYS A 187 -2.96 -23.35 -9.79
CA LYS A 187 -4.09 -23.20 -8.87
C LYS A 187 -5.37 -23.71 -9.51
N MET A 188 -6.22 -24.32 -8.68
CA MET A 188 -7.57 -24.74 -9.08
C MET A 188 -8.63 -23.67 -8.77
N LYS A 189 -8.36 -22.80 -7.81
CA LYS A 189 -9.33 -21.84 -7.25
C LYS A 189 -8.68 -20.48 -7.03
N PHE A 190 -9.47 -19.43 -7.14
CA PHE A 190 -9.06 -18.07 -6.84
C PHE A 190 -10.17 -17.29 -6.10
N TYR A 191 -9.73 -16.38 -5.24
CA TYR A 191 -10.57 -15.52 -4.42
C TYR A 191 -10.03 -14.09 -4.62
N PRO A 192 -10.53 -13.36 -5.65
CA PRO A 192 -10.21 -11.94 -5.75
C PRO A 192 -10.70 -11.23 -4.49
N LEU A 193 -10.09 -10.09 -4.14
CA LEU A 193 -10.54 -9.29 -3.00
C LEU A 193 -11.99 -8.83 -3.25
N PHE A 194 -12.27 -8.40 -4.49
CA PHE A 194 -13.59 -8.05 -4.97
C PHE A 194 -13.83 -8.59 -6.37
N SER A 195 -15.09 -8.91 -6.69
CA SER A 195 -15.49 -9.32 -8.03
C SER A 195 -16.88 -8.87 -8.42
N VAL A 196 -17.06 -8.54 -9.70
CA VAL A 196 -18.38 -8.49 -10.35
C VAL A 196 -18.44 -9.68 -11.30
N GLY A 197 -18.85 -10.85 -10.78
CA GLY A 197 -18.76 -12.10 -11.52
C GLY A 197 -17.36 -12.33 -12.10
N ARG A 198 -17.26 -12.70 -13.38
CA ARG A 198 -15.98 -12.71 -14.13
C ARG A 198 -15.75 -11.45 -14.96
N GLU A 199 -16.64 -10.47 -14.89
CA GLU A 199 -16.49 -9.21 -15.63
C GLU A 199 -15.33 -8.39 -15.08
N LEU A 200 -15.26 -8.26 -13.75
CA LEU A 200 -14.23 -7.51 -13.06
C LEU A 200 -13.73 -8.29 -11.87
N TRP A 201 -12.42 -8.51 -11.79
CA TRP A 201 -11.74 -8.97 -10.58
C TRP A 201 -10.77 -7.90 -10.08
N ILE A 202 -10.81 -7.62 -8.79
CA ILE A 202 -9.85 -6.74 -8.10
C ILE A 202 -9.14 -7.56 -7.03
N THR A 203 -7.82 -7.54 -7.03
CA THR A 203 -7.00 -8.16 -6.00
C THR A 203 -5.83 -7.25 -5.62
N TYR A 204 -4.99 -7.71 -4.70
CA TYR A 204 -3.92 -6.91 -4.15
C TYR A 204 -2.62 -7.70 -3.98
N SER A 205 -1.53 -6.96 -3.91
CA SER A 205 -0.22 -7.48 -3.52
C SER A 205 0.59 -6.37 -2.90
N PHE A 206 1.25 -6.59 -1.76
CA PHE A 206 2.11 -5.55 -1.18
C PHE A 206 3.21 -5.07 -2.13
N ASN A 207 3.76 -5.95 -2.97
CA ASN A 207 4.86 -5.60 -3.88
C ASN A 207 4.41 -5.63 -5.34
N GLU A 208 4.84 -4.65 -6.12
CA GLU A 208 4.53 -4.51 -7.56
C GLU A 208 4.95 -5.74 -8.39
N GLU A 209 6.15 -6.28 -8.17
CA GLU A 209 6.60 -7.47 -8.93
C GLU A 209 5.70 -8.69 -8.69
N LYS A 210 5.22 -8.88 -7.45
CA LYS A 210 4.26 -9.94 -7.14
C LYS A 210 2.88 -9.63 -7.73
N ALA A 211 2.51 -8.35 -7.87
CA ALA A 211 1.28 -7.95 -8.57
C ALA A 211 1.30 -8.38 -10.05
N HIS A 212 2.40 -8.12 -10.76
CA HIS A 212 2.57 -8.59 -12.15
C HIS A 212 2.55 -10.11 -12.25
N ARG A 213 3.16 -10.83 -11.30
CA ARG A 213 3.09 -12.30 -11.26
C ARG A 213 1.66 -12.81 -11.09
N ILE A 214 0.88 -12.22 -10.18
CA ILE A 214 -0.54 -12.56 -10.00
C ILE A 214 -1.32 -12.35 -11.30
N ALA A 215 -1.06 -11.24 -12.00
CA ALA A 215 -1.66 -10.96 -13.29
C ALA A 215 -1.35 -12.01 -14.36
N PHE A 216 -0.10 -12.45 -14.50
CA PHE A 216 0.22 -13.53 -15.44
C PHE A 216 -0.57 -14.81 -15.16
N TYR A 217 -0.85 -15.12 -13.89
CA TYR A 217 -1.59 -16.33 -13.53
C TYR A 217 -3.11 -16.22 -13.69
N MET A 218 -3.69 -15.04 -13.52
CA MET A 218 -5.15 -14.89 -13.32
C MET A 218 -5.85 -14.04 -14.39
N ALA A 219 -5.12 -13.25 -15.18
CA ALA A 219 -5.72 -12.31 -16.13
C ALA A 219 -6.58 -12.99 -17.22
N ASN A 220 -6.34 -14.26 -17.54
CA ASN A 220 -7.14 -15.00 -18.51
C ASN A 220 -8.49 -15.49 -17.96
N GLN A 221 -8.74 -15.32 -16.67
CA GLN A 221 -9.93 -15.86 -15.97
C GLN A 221 -11.08 -14.86 -15.82
N CYS A 222 -10.86 -13.59 -16.18
CA CYS A 222 -11.83 -12.50 -16.09
C CYS A 222 -11.68 -11.50 -17.25
N ASN A 223 -12.71 -10.70 -17.50
CA ASN A 223 -12.73 -9.74 -18.61
C ASN A 223 -11.91 -8.50 -18.30
N HIS A 224 -11.88 -8.06 -17.05
CA HIS A 224 -11.03 -6.99 -16.56
C HIS A 224 -10.39 -7.37 -15.22
N PHE A 225 -9.07 -7.21 -15.12
CA PHE A 225 -8.33 -7.58 -13.91
C PHE A 225 -7.52 -6.42 -13.36
N ILE A 226 -7.78 -6.05 -12.11
CA ILE A 226 -7.04 -5.00 -11.41
C ILE A 226 -6.23 -5.64 -10.29
N VAL A 227 -4.92 -5.42 -10.30
CA VAL A 227 -4.03 -5.81 -9.19
C VAL A 227 -3.44 -4.55 -8.57
N VAL A 228 -3.88 -4.24 -7.37
CA VAL A 228 -3.45 -3.06 -6.61
C VAL A 228 -2.19 -3.39 -5.82
N TYR A 229 -1.16 -2.55 -5.89
CA TYR A 229 0.05 -2.71 -5.09
C TYR A 229 0.40 -1.53 -4.20
N CYS A 230 1.01 -1.82 -3.05
CA CYS A 230 1.42 -0.77 -2.10
C CYS A 230 2.85 -0.29 -2.37
N ASN A 231 3.80 -1.21 -2.49
CA ASN A 231 5.23 -0.92 -2.63
C ASN A 231 5.67 -1.11 -4.09
N PRO A 232 6.10 -0.02 -4.77
CA PRO A 232 6.69 -0.12 -6.10
C PRO A 232 8.05 -0.82 -6.04
N THR A 233 8.47 -1.40 -7.16
CA THR A 233 9.80 -2.01 -7.30
C THR A 233 10.65 -1.26 -8.32
N TYR A 234 11.95 -1.19 -8.09
CA TYR A 234 12.89 -0.51 -9.00
C TYR A 234 13.03 -1.20 -10.36
N THR A 235 12.82 -2.51 -10.42
CA THR A 235 13.03 -3.33 -11.61
C THR A 235 11.79 -3.37 -12.49
N LYS A 236 11.97 -3.33 -13.80
CA LYS A 236 10.91 -3.57 -14.80
C LYS A 236 10.93 -5.00 -15.35
N HIS A 237 11.52 -5.95 -14.64
CA HIS A 237 11.53 -7.35 -15.08
C HIS A 237 10.13 -7.94 -15.03
N HIS A 238 9.77 -8.66 -16.09
CA HIS A 238 8.49 -9.38 -16.24
C HIS A 238 7.26 -8.52 -15.88
N ARG A 239 7.06 -7.44 -16.63
CA ARG A 239 5.89 -6.58 -16.49
C ARG A 239 4.77 -7.13 -17.37
N CYS A 240 3.66 -7.53 -16.73
CA CYS A 240 2.41 -7.85 -17.44
C CYS A 240 1.93 -6.62 -18.22
N THR A 241 1.65 -6.81 -19.51
CA THR A 241 1.17 -5.79 -20.45
C THR A 241 -0.14 -6.18 -21.13
N TYR A 242 -0.88 -7.15 -20.56
CA TYR A 242 -2.16 -7.58 -21.12
C TYR A 242 -3.15 -6.41 -21.12
N LEU A 243 -3.84 -6.21 -22.25
CA LEU A 243 -4.77 -5.09 -22.44
C LEU A 243 -5.93 -5.08 -21.43
N ASN A 244 -6.30 -6.25 -20.92
CA ASN A 244 -7.40 -6.39 -19.97
C ASN A 244 -6.98 -6.25 -18.50
N THR A 245 -5.69 -5.97 -18.25
CA THR A 245 -5.12 -6.00 -16.90
C THR A 245 -4.52 -4.65 -16.53
N GLU A 246 -4.89 -4.17 -15.35
CA GLU A 246 -4.34 -2.97 -14.73
C GLU A 246 -3.49 -3.35 -13.51
N ILE A 247 -2.21 -2.97 -13.54
CA ILE A 247 -1.30 -3.08 -12.39
C ILE A 247 -1.02 -1.67 -11.90
N ILE A 248 -1.70 -1.31 -10.81
CA ILE A 248 -1.79 0.07 -10.34
C ILE A 248 -1.29 0.18 -8.91
N SER A 249 -0.57 1.26 -8.62
CA SER A 249 -0.19 1.59 -7.25
C SER A 249 -1.42 1.97 -6.42
N LEU A 250 -1.30 1.90 -5.10
CA LEU A 250 -2.35 2.37 -4.20
C LEU A 250 -2.59 3.87 -4.35
N TYR A 251 -1.58 4.65 -4.76
CA TYR A 251 -1.74 6.06 -5.15
C TYR A 251 -2.59 6.23 -6.41
N GLU A 252 -2.35 5.41 -7.44
CA GLU A 252 -3.17 5.39 -8.66
C GLU A 252 -4.62 5.00 -8.35
N LEU A 253 -4.85 4.08 -7.40
CA LEU A 253 -6.19 3.69 -6.98
C LEU A 253 -6.91 4.85 -6.27
N ILE A 254 -6.29 5.51 -5.28
CA ILE A 254 -6.93 6.64 -4.57
C ILE A 254 -7.12 7.87 -5.45
N ASN A 255 -6.36 8.02 -6.54
CA ASN A 255 -6.59 9.08 -7.53
C ASN A 255 -7.92 8.94 -8.27
N ARG A 256 -8.57 7.78 -8.22
CA ARG A 256 -9.91 7.59 -8.79
C ARG A 256 -11.00 8.22 -7.92
N LEU A 257 -10.66 8.64 -6.71
CA LEU A 257 -11.58 9.32 -5.79
C LEU A 257 -11.63 10.82 -6.07
N SER A 258 -12.61 11.50 -5.45
CA SER A 258 -12.62 12.96 -5.40
C SER A 258 -11.32 13.50 -4.78
N PRO A 259 -10.85 14.70 -5.17
CA PRO A 259 -9.62 15.25 -4.63
C PRO A 259 -9.61 15.41 -3.10
N LEU A 260 -10.76 15.77 -2.51
CA LEU A 260 -10.95 15.88 -1.06
C LEU A 260 -10.82 14.52 -0.34
N THR A 261 -11.38 13.45 -0.92
CA THR A 261 -11.26 12.10 -0.35
C THR A 261 -9.84 11.55 -0.56
N ARG A 262 -9.23 11.83 -1.71
CA ARG A 262 -7.86 11.42 -2.05
C ARG A 262 -6.85 11.88 -1.00
N THR A 263 -6.82 13.17 -0.67
CA THR A 263 -5.81 13.72 0.26
C THR A 263 -5.92 13.15 1.65
N LYS A 264 -7.13 12.79 2.10
CA LYS A 264 -7.34 12.08 3.35
C LYS A 264 -6.55 10.78 3.36
N PHE A 265 -6.59 9.99 2.28
CA PHE A 265 -5.99 8.65 2.19
C PHE A 265 -4.50 8.59 1.85
N GLU A 266 -3.90 9.66 1.31
CA GLU A 266 -2.46 9.66 1.03
C GLU A 266 -1.61 9.45 2.30
N LYS A 267 -2.07 9.96 3.45
CA LYS A 267 -1.41 9.73 4.75
C LYS A 267 -1.39 8.22 5.11
N GLN A 268 -2.48 7.51 4.82
CA GLN A 268 -2.64 6.07 5.03
C GLN A 268 -1.74 5.27 4.08
N VAL A 269 -1.65 5.68 2.80
CA VAL A 269 -0.74 5.05 1.84
C VAL A 269 0.71 5.19 2.29
N ARG A 270 1.15 6.39 2.68
CA ARG A 270 2.49 6.61 3.24
C ARG A 270 2.76 5.75 4.46
N PHE A 271 1.79 5.66 5.37
CA PHE A 271 1.92 4.85 6.59
C PHE A 271 2.11 3.35 6.25
N LEU A 272 1.36 2.83 5.29
CA LEU A 272 1.53 1.45 4.79
C LEU A 272 2.90 1.24 4.12
N GLN A 273 3.31 2.14 3.23
CA GLN A 273 4.61 2.06 2.55
C GLN A 273 5.79 2.18 3.52
N ASN A 274 5.61 2.91 4.62
CA ASN A 274 6.61 3.07 5.67
C ASN A 274 6.55 1.96 6.74
N HIS A 275 5.98 0.79 6.43
CA HIS A 275 5.89 -0.35 7.34
C HIS A 275 5.24 0.00 8.70
N LEU A 276 4.15 0.78 8.64
CA LEU A 276 3.40 1.26 9.81
C LEU A 276 4.25 2.10 10.77
N ASN A 277 5.22 2.87 10.25
CA ASN A 277 5.93 3.89 11.01
C ASN A 277 5.37 5.28 10.70
N ILE A 278 5.25 6.11 11.74
CA ILE A 278 4.82 7.50 11.60
C ILE A 278 5.95 8.29 10.92
N PRO A 279 5.67 9.02 9.83
CA PRO A 279 6.65 9.92 9.22
C PRO A 279 7.05 11.05 10.17
N THR A 280 8.27 11.55 10.03
CA THR A 280 8.73 12.74 10.78
C THR A 280 7.80 13.92 10.51
N ALA A 281 7.33 14.55 11.58
CA ALA A 281 6.51 15.75 11.49
C ALA A 281 7.40 17.00 11.39
N TYR A 282 7.04 17.92 10.48
CA TYR A 282 7.66 19.22 10.33
C TYR A 282 6.64 20.32 10.60
N SER A 283 7.05 21.38 11.27
CA SER A 283 6.25 22.62 11.28
C SER A 283 6.46 23.36 9.96
N ARG A 284 5.43 24.03 9.44
CA ARG A 284 5.52 24.77 8.16
C ARG A 284 6.60 25.85 8.22
N GLY A 285 6.64 26.60 9.32
CA GLY A 285 7.59 27.69 9.53
C GLY A 285 9.04 27.19 9.59
N SER A 286 9.30 26.15 10.39
CA SER A 286 10.66 25.58 10.48
C SER A 286 11.13 25.01 9.15
N LEU A 287 10.24 24.34 8.41
CA LEU A 287 10.57 23.76 7.12
C LEU A 287 10.89 24.82 6.05
N LEU A 288 10.14 25.92 6.03
CA LEU A 288 10.40 27.04 5.12
C LEU A 288 11.71 27.73 5.42
N GLU A 289 12.01 27.98 6.70
CA GLU A 289 13.29 28.56 7.10
C GLU A 289 14.46 27.65 6.76
N GLU A 290 14.32 26.35 6.99
CA GLU A 290 15.35 25.36 6.65
C GLU A 290 15.51 25.19 5.13
N ILE A 291 14.44 25.33 4.35
CA ILE A 291 14.54 25.37 2.88
C ILE A 291 15.33 26.61 2.45
N LYS A 292 15.06 27.79 3.02
CA LYS A 292 15.77 29.03 2.69
C LYS A 292 17.24 28.97 3.09
N ASN A 293 17.50 28.54 4.32
CA ASN A 293 18.78 28.49 5.00
C ASN A 293 19.07 27.06 5.50
N PRO A 294 19.54 26.15 4.62
CA PRO A 294 19.73 24.75 4.98
C PRO A 294 20.83 24.55 6.01
N PHE A 295 20.57 23.76 7.05
CA PHE A 295 21.59 23.42 8.07
C PHE A 295 22.67 22.50 7.50
N PHE A 296 22.29 21.63 6.57
CA PHE A 296 23.18 20.68 5.92
C PHE A 296 23.38 21.03 4.45
N SER A 297 24.59 20.78 3.96
CA SER A 297 24.89 20.88 2.53
C SER A 297 24.13 19.83 1.71
N GLU A 298 23.77 18.70 2.32
CA GLU A 298 22.96 17.64 1.72
C GLU A 298 22.14 16.90 2.79
N TYR A 299 20.83 16.71 2.54
CA TYR A 299 19.90 16.04 3.46
C TYR A 299 19.71 14.57 3.10
N GLU A 300 19.64 13.67 4.09
CA GLU A 300 19.41 12.24 3.86
C GLU A 300 18.08 11.99 3.14
N ILE A 301 18.11 11.13 2.10
CA ILE A 301 16.90 10.66 1.41
C ILE A 301 16.51 9.29 1.98
N ILE A 302 15.43 9.24 2.74
CA ILE A 302 14.92 8.01 3.35
C ILE A 302 14.15 7.14 2.34
N LYS A 303 14.14 5.83 2.58
CA LYS A 303 13.52 4.85 1.66
C LYS A 303 12.02 5.09 1.44
N SER A 304 11.28 5.50 2.47
CA SER A 304 9.84 5.76 2.37
C SER A 304 9.52 6.87 1.38
N ASP A 305 10.33 7.93 1.33
CA ASP A 305 10.16 9.04 0.39
C ASP A 305 10.38 8.57 -1.06
N ILE A 306 11.31 7.65 -1.28
CA ILE A 306 11.52 7.02 -2.60
C ILE A 306 10.34 6.13 -3.00
N MET A 307 9.77 5.37 -2.05
CA MET A 307 8.60 4.53 -2.33
C MET A 307 7.38 5.37 -2.70
N GLU A 308 7.19 6.51 -2.03
CA GLU A 308 6.17 7.47 -2.38
C GLU A 308 6.42 8.07 -3.76
N ALA A 309 7.64 8.55 -4.03
CA ALA A 309 7.96 9.16 -5.31
C ALA A 309 7.74 8.19 -6.50
N LEU A 310 8.08 6.91 -6.31
CA LEU A 310 7.78 5.86 -7.30
C LEU A 310 6.28 5.55 -7.37
N GLY A 311 5.59 5.54 -6.24
CA GLY A 311 4.15 5.28 -6.15
C GLY A 311 3.33 6.32 -6.89
N ILE A 312 3.82 7.57 -6.94
CA ILE A 312 3.12 8.68 -7.58
C ILE A 312 3.51 8.94 -9.04
N LEU A 313 4.32 8.09 -9.67
CA LEU A 313 4.81 8.31 -11.04
C LEU A 313 3.71 8.55 -12.08
N LYS A 314 2.54 7.96 -11.86
CA LYS A 314 1.39 7.95 -12.77
C LYS A 314 0.18 8.72 -12.23
N ILE A 315 0.36 9.59 -11.23
CA ILE A 315 -0.77 10.39 -10.75
C ILE A 315 -1.18 11.42 -11.80
N ASP A 316 -2.47 11.77 -11.78
CA ASP A 316 -2.98 12.87 -12.57
C ASP A 316 -2.63 14.21 -11.89
N VAL A 317 -2.09 15.12 -12.69
CA VAL A 317 -1.74 16.47 -12.28
C VAL A 317 -2.82 17.42 -12.79
N THR A 318 -3.65 17.92 -11.88
CA THR A 318 -4.84 18.72 -12.23
C THR A 318 -4.70 20.21 -11.92
N ASN A 319 -3.75 20.58 -11.06
CA ASN A 319 -3.52 21.96 -10.62
C ASN A 319 -2.05 22.17 -10.19
N ALA A 320 -1.69 23.40 -9.84
CA ALA A 320 -0.34 23.79 -9.45
C ALA A 320 0.17 23.02 -8.21
N TYR A 321 -0.71 22.69 -7.25
CA TYR A 321 -0.34 21.96 -6.04
C TYR A 321 0.01 20.49 -6.33
N ASP A 322 -0.78 19.84 -7.20
CA ASP A 322 -0.46 18.50 -7.72
C ASP A 322 0.87 18.51 -8.47
N ALA A 323 1.08 19.51 -9.33
CA ALA A 323 2.29 19.67 -10.11
C ALA A 323 3.51 19.88 -9.20
N PHE A 324 3.37 20.73 -8.19
CA PHE A 324 4.42 21.00 -7.22
C PHE A 324 4.85 19.74 -6.46
N TYR A 325 3.88 18.98 -5.95
CA TYR A 325 4.13 17.71 -5.27
C TYR A 325 4.77 16.67 -6.19
N TYR A 326 4.28 16.54 -7.43
CA TYR A 326 4.85 15.62 -8.42
C TYR A 326 6.31 15.97 -8.73
N LEU A 327 6.59 17.22 -9.07
CA LEU A 327 7.94 17.67 -9.44
C LEU A 327 8.91 17.59 -8.25
N ALA A 328 8.45 17.85 -7.03
CA ALA A 328 9.23 17.63 -5.81
C ALA A 328 9.66 16.17 -5.64
N ALA A 329 8.75 15.22 -5.87
CA ALA A 329 9.05 13.79 -5.83
C ALA A 329 10.02 13.36 -6.95
N MET A 330 9.85 13.89 -8.16
CA MET A 330 10.75 13.61 -9.28
C MET A 330 12.15 14.21 -9.05
N ASN A 331 12.24 15.38 -8.44
CA ASN A 331 13.51 15.97 -8.00
C ASN A 331 14.19 15.11 -6.92
N LEU A 332 13.43 14.58 -5.95
CA LEU A 332 13.94 13.63 -4.95
C LEU A 332 14.47 12.34 -5.60
N MET A 333 13.73 11.76 -6.54
CA MET A 333 14.18 10.58 -7.30
C MET A 333 15.48 10.87 -8.06
N ASN A 334 15.56 12.00 -8.74
CA ASN A 334 16.74 12.40 -9.50
C ASN A 334 17.96 12.62 -8.57
N ALA A 335 17.75 13.28 -7.43
CA ALA A 335 18.78 13.46 -6.40
C ALA A 335 19.29 12.10 -5.88
N TRP A 336 18.39 11.19 -5.55
CA TRP A 336 18.75 9.86 -5.06
C TRP A 336 19.54 9.04 -6.09
N LEU A 337 19.12 9.05 -7.36
CA LEU A 337 19.85 8.37 -8.45
C LEU A 337 21.26 8.94 -8.61
N ASN A 338 21.41 10.27 -8.56
CA ASN A 338 22.71 10.94 -8.66
C ASN A 338 23.64 10.60 -7.48
N ARG A 339 23.12 10.58 -6.25
CA ARG A 339 23.90 10.22 -5.06
C ARG A 339 24.34 8.76 -5.07
N LYS A 340 23.44 7.84 -5.47
CA LYS A 340 23.78 6.42 -5.61
C LYS A 340 24.85 6.17 -6.66
N LYS A 341 24.88 6.98 -7.74
CA LYS A 341 25.97 6.98 -8.71
C LYS A 341 27.29 7.47 -8.11
N LYS A 342 27.28 8.62 -7.41
CA LYS A 342 28.49 9.24 -6.82
C LYS A 342 29.16 8.40 -5.73
N ILE A 343 28.38 7.86 -4.79
CA ILE A 343 28.90 7.04 -3.68
C ILE A 343 29.70 5.83 -4.18
N LYS A 344 29.38 5.34 -5.39
CA LYS A 344 29.92 4.08 -5.91
C LYS A 344 30.86 4.23 -7.11
N ASN A 345 31.36 5.44 -7.40
CA ASN A 345 32.47 5.66 -8.33
C ASN A 345 33.81 5.00 -7.89
N GLY A 346 33.81 4.16 -6.85
CA GLY A 346 34.90 3.27 -6.48
C GLY A 346 34.74 1.81 -6.93
N ILE A 347 33.53 1.20 -6.87
CA ILE A 347 33.27 -0.20 -7.28
C ILE A 347 31.76 -0.35 -7.54
N LEU A 348 31.31 -0.48 -8.79
CA LEU A 348 29.97 -0.95 -9.13
C LEU A 348 30.05 -2.33 -9.77
N MET A 349 29.23 -3.26 -9.28
CA MET A 349 28.93 -4.47 -10.05
C MET A 349 27.99 -4.10 -11.21
N GLU A 350 28.29 -4.56 -12.42
CA GLU A 350 27.60 -4.23 -13.69
C GLU A 350 26.05 -4.31 -13.60
N LYS A 351 25.52 -5.24 -12.81
CA LYS A 351 24.06 -5.43 -12.58
C LYS A 351 23.40 -4.23 -11.90
N GLU A 352 24.07 -3.56 -10.95
CA GLU A 352 23.52 -2.43 -10.22
C GLU A 352 23.51 -1.16 -11.09
N GLU A 353 24.55 -0.95 -11.89
CA GLU A 353 24.61 0.17 -12.84
C GLU A 353 23.46 0.09 -13.86
N LYS A 354 23.21 -1.11 -14.40
CA LYS A 354 22.08 -1.36 -15.30
C LYS A 354 20.73 -1.09 -14.63
N LEU A 355 20.57 -1.41 -13.34
CA LEU A 355 19.36 -1.13 -12.58
C LEU A 355 19.09 0.39 -12.50
N PHE A 356 20.07 1.17 -12.07
CA PHE A 356 19.90 2.63 -11.91
C PHE A 356 19.74 3.35 -13.26
N LYS A 357 20.44 2.89 -14.31
CA LYS A 357 20.23 3.40 -15.68
C LYS A 357 18.79 3.18 -16.14
N ASN A 358 18.24 2.00 -15.88
CA ASN A 358 16.86 1.71 -16.23
C ASN A 358 15.87 2.60 -15.49
N MET A 359 16.13 2.98 -14.24
CA MET A 359 15.24 3.84 -13.44
C MET A 359 14.99 5.22 -14.03
N TYR A 360 15.88 5.74 -14.89
CA TYR A 360 15.65 7.00 -15.60
C TYR A 360 14.44 6.99 -16.55
N PHE A 361 13.77 5.85 -16.70
CA PHE A 361 12.45 5.78 -17.31
C PHE A 361 11.45 6.78 -16.69
N PHE A 362 11.63 7.20 -15.44
CA PHE A 362 10.73 8.19 -14.82
C PHE A 362 10.63 9.49 -15.64
N LYS A 363 11.67 9.82 -16.43
CA LYS A 363 11.67 10.99 -17.32
C LYS A 363 10.59 10.93 -18.40
N THR A 364 10.15 9.75 -18.81
CA THR A 364 9.01 9.63 -19.75
C THR A 364 7.69 10.00 -19.08
N TYR A 365 7.57 9.81 -17.76
CA TYR A 365 6.41 10.29 -17.00
C TYR A 365 6.49 11.80 -16.74
N VAL A 366 7.68 12.33 -16.47
CA VAL A 366 7.91 13.79 -16.39
C VAL A 366 7.53 14.46 -17.71
N GLN A 367 7.92 13.89 -18.85
CA GLN A 367 7.52 14.37 -20.19
C GLN A 367 6.00 14.42 -20.35
N LYS A 368 5.27 13.38 -19.92
CA LYS A 368 3.80 13.37 -19.94
C LYS A 368 3.19 14.46 -19.07
N VAL A 369 3.72 14.66 -17.86
CA VAL A 369 3.24 15.72 -16.97
C VAL A 369 3.49 17.10 -17.58
N ILE A 370 4.69 17.38 -18.10
CA ILE A 370 4.98 18.64 -18.80
C ILE A 370 4.01 18.86 -19.96
N THR A 371 3.76 17.83 -20.76
CA THR A 371 2.80 17.89 -21.86
C THR A 371 1.41 18.27 -21.36
N ASN A 372 0.93 17.65 -20.28
CA ASN A 372 -0.36 17.97 -19.69
C ASN A 372 -0.41 19.40 -19.13
N LEU A 373 0.67 19.88 -18.51
CA LEU A 373 0.77 21.25 -18.00
C LEU A 373 0.67 22.28 -19.14
N ILE A 374 1.31 22.01 -20.28
CA ILE A 374 1.22 22.84 -21.49
C ILE A 374 -0.20 22.86 -22.06
N ILE A 375 -0.80 21.68 -22.26
CA ILE A 375 -2.16 21.55 -22.84
C ILE A 375 -3.18 22.27 -21.97
N ASN A 376 -3.13 22.02 -20.66
CA ASN A 376 -4.14 22.52 -19.73
C ASN A 376 -3.87 23.95 -19.26
N ASN A 377 -2.71 24.52 -19.59
CA ASN A 377 -2.30 25.87 -19.20
C ASN A 377 -2.57 26.15 -17.70
N ILE A 378 -2.03 25.27 -16.85
CA ILE A 378 -2.27 25.31 -15.40
C ILE A 378 -1.80 26.65 -14.83
N PRO A 379 -2.65 27.41 -14.11
CA PRO A 379 -2.26 28.67 -13.48
C PRO A 379 -1.06 28.49 -12.54
N GLU A 380 -0.25 29.54 -12.38
CA GLU A 380 0.92 29.57 -11.47
C GLU A 380 2.06 28.60 -11.85
N VAL A 381 1.97 27.96 -13.02
CA VAL A 381 3.00 27.09 -13.57
C VAL A 381 3.60 27.75 -14.81
N GLU A 382 4.89 28.04 -14.75
CA GLU A 382 5.65 28.54 -15.90
C GLU A 382 6.63 27.47 -16.38
N ILE A 383 6.76 27.32 -17.70
CA ILE A 383 7.57 26.28 -18.33
C ILE A 383 8.55 26.93 -19.30
N PHE A 384 9.82 26.63 -19.10
CA PHE A 384 10.92 27.02 -19.96
C PHE A 384 11.67 25.76 -20.42
N ILE A 385 12.03 25.71 -21.70
CA ILE A 385 12.66 24.55 -22.33
C ILE A 385 13.73 25.05 -23.29
N ASP A 386 15.00 24.82 -22.94
CA ASP A 386 16.14 25.15 -23.78
C ASP A 386 17.03 23.92 -23.97
N LYS A 387 17.21 23.49 -25.22
CA LYS A 387 17.96 22.30 -25.62
C LYS A 387 17.55 21.06 -24.82
N ASP A 388 18.42 20.57 -23.94
CA ASP A 388 18.20 19.38 -23.11
C ASP A 388 17.65 19.72 -21.72
N LEU A 389 17.48 21.00 -21.38
CA LEU A 389 17.04 21.48 -20.07
C LEU A 389 15.57 21.89 -20.10
N VAL A 390 14.78 21.31 -19.20
CA VAL A 390 13.43 21.79 -18.86
C VAL A 390 13.47 22.41 -17.48
N ILE A 391 12.97 23.64 -17.36
CA ILE A 391 12.69 24.32 -16.10
C ILE A 391 11.18 24.47 -15.97
N VAL A 392 10.63 24.04 -14.84
CA VAL A 392 9.25 24.33 -14.46
C VAL A 392 9.28 25.14 -13.17
N GLU A 393 8.76 26.36 -13.22
CA GLU A 393 8.62 27.23 -12.05
C GLU A 393 7.20 27.16 -11.51
N ILE A 394 7.08 26.86 -10.21
CA ILE A 394 5.82 26.84 -9.48
C ILE A 394 6.07 27.43 -8.10
N PHE A 395 5.23 28.39 -7.66
CA PHE A 395 5.38 29.06 -6.36
C PHE A 395 6.80 29.64 -6.13
N LYS A 396 7.43 30.19 -7.19
CA LYS A 396 8.81 30.72 -7.19
C LYS A 396 9.89 29.67 -6.89
N ILE A 397 9.56 28.38 -7.06
CA ILE A 397 10.51 27.26 -6.94
C ILE A 397 10.70 26.67 -8.33
N GLN A 398 11.96 26.62 -8.78
CA GLN A 398 12.34 26.15 -10.11
C GLN A 398 12.82 24.70 -10.07
N PHE A 399 12.07 23.81 -10.73
CA PHE A 399 12.45 22.43 -10.92
C PHE A 399 13.14 22.26 -12.28
N SER A 400 14.39 21.83 -12.26
CA SER A 400 15.20 21.60 -13.46
C SER A 400 15.39 20.11 -13.75
N PHE A 401 15.08 19.69 -14.98
CA PHE A 401 15.34 18.33 -15.46
C PHE A 401 16.09 18.34 -16.79
N HIS A 402 17.18 17.57 -16.86
CA HIS A 402 17.93 17.38 -18.10
C HIS A 402 17.45 16.15 -18.86
N ASN A 403 17.58 16.17 -20.19
CA ASN A 403 17.29 15.07 -21.09
C ASN A 403 15.87 14.51 -20.92
N ILE A 404 14.88 15.39 -20.81
CA ILE A 404 13.47 15.00 -20.93
C ILE A 404 13.17 14.73 -22.40
N PRO A 405 12.59 13.57 -22.77
CA PRO A 405 12.22 13.30 -24.16
C PRO A 405 11.29 14.39 -24.70
N SER A 406 11.53 14.87 -25.91
CA SER A 406 10.63 15.81 -26.57
C SER A 406 9.50 15.07 -27.29
N ASN A 407 8.35 15.72 -27.43
CA ASN A 407 7.23 15.30 -28.28
C ASN A 407 6.73 16.48 -29.13
N GLN A 408 5.72 16.23 -29.97
CA GLN A 408 5.16 17.26 -30.84
C GLN A 408 4.64 18.47 -30.06
N ILE A 409 3.91 18.25 -28.97
CA ILE A 409 3.30 19.31 -28.16
C ILE A 409 4.36 20.21 -27.50
N ILE A 410 5.41 19.63 -26.94
CA ILE A 410 6.57 20.36 -26.41
C ILE A 410 7.25 21.17 -27.51
N SER A 411 7.42 20.58 -28.70
CA SER A 411 8.07 21.24 -29.84
C SER A 411 7.26 22.43 -30.36
N GLU A 412 5.93 22.32 -30.39
CA GLU A 412 5.01 23.39 -30.76
C GLU A 412 4.99 24.50 -29.70
N PHE A 413 5.01 24.14 -28.41
CA PHE A 413 5.06 25.10 -27.31
C PHE A 413 6.29 26.01 -27.38
N ILE A 414 7.48 25.45 -27.63
CA ILE A 414 8.74 26.22 -27.74
C ILE A 414 8.67 27.28 -28.86
N ARG A 415 7.91 27.03 -29.93
CA ARG A 415 7.72 27.97 -31.05
C ARG A 415 6.58 28.95 -30.84
N SER A 416 5.82 28.80 -29.76
CA SER A 416 4.61 29.58 -29.51
C SER A 416 4.91 30.89 -28.79
N ASN A 417 4.03 31.87 -28.93
CA ASN A 417 4.11 33.14 -28.20
C ASN A 417 3.86 33.00 -26.68
N LYS A 418 3.46 31.81 -26.22
CA LYS A 418 3.30 31.50 -24.79
C LYS A 418 4.62 31.16 -24.13
N TYR A 419 5.64 30.80 -24.91
CA TYR A 419 6.97 30.51 -24.42
C TYR A 419 7.63 31.79 -23.89
N ARG A 420 8.10 31.75 -22.63
CA ARG A 420 8.81 32.87 -22.01
C ARG A 420 10.11 32.36 -21.38
N PRO A 421 11.21 33.11 -21.51
CA PRO A 421 12.44 32.77 -20.82
C PRO A 421 12.25 32.88 -19.30
N ILE A 422 12.77 31.90 -18.56
CA ILE A 422 12.85 31.92 -17.09
C ILE A 422 14.32 32.10 -16.70
N GLU A 423 14.62 33.11 -15.90
CA GLU A 423 15.95 33.33 -15.34
C GLU A 423 16.19 32.35 -14.17
N TRP A 424 17.31 31.65 -14.17
CA TRP A 424 17.61 30.68 -13.11
C TRP A 424 17.89 31.38 -11.77
N SER A 425 17.17 30.98 -10.73
CA SER A 425 17.26 31.54 -9.38
C SER A 425 18.57 31.27 -8.63
N GLY A 426 19.52 30.55 -9.23
CA GLY A 426 20.80 30.20 -8.58
C GLY A 426 20.73 29.04 -7.59
N LYS A 427 19.53 28.53 -7.26
CA LYS A 427 19.36 27.53 -6.21
C LYS A 427 19.21 26.11 -6.76
N ARG A 428 20.07 25.19 -6.32
CA ARG A 428 19.97 23.76 -6.63
C ARG A 428 19.06 23.06 -5.62
N LEU A 429 18.01 22.39 -6.09
CA LEU A 429 17.05 21.71 -5.22
C LEU A 429 17.43 20.28 -4.82
N GLN A 430 18.33 19.61 -5.54
CA GLN A 430 18.71 18.22 -5.26
C GLN A 430 19.31 17.99 -3.85
N PRO A 431 20.16 18.89 -3.31
CA PRO A 431 20.71 18.69 -1.96
C PRO A 431 19.65 18.76 -0.86
N ILE A 432 18.59 19.56 -1.07
CA ILE A 432 17.47 19.76 -0.13
C ILE A 432 16.18 19.05 -0.56
N ALA A 433 16.27 18.08 -1.47
CA ALA A 433 15.10 17.42 -2.05
C ALA A 433 14.10 16.83 -1.03
N PRO A 434 14.54 16.22 0.10
CA PRO A 434 13.63 15.78 1.16
C PRO A 434 12.78 16.91 1.74
N LEU A 435 13.37 18.09 1.95
CA LEU A 435 12.66 19.25 2.49
C LEU A 435 11.60 19.76 1.51
N ILE A 436 11.97 19.85 0.23
CA ILE A 436 11.06 20.29 -0.84
C ILE A 436 9.87 19.34 -0.97
N LEU A 437 10.08 18.02 -0.90
CA LEU A 437 9.00 17.03 -0.91
C LEU A 437 8.07 17.19 0.30
N ASN A 438 8.63 17.33 1.50
CA ASN A 438 7.82 17.57 2.71
C ASN A 438 7.00 18.87 2.61
N TYR A 439 7.60 19.93 2.06
CA TYR A 439 6.90 21.20 1.92
C TYR A 439 5.78 21.14 0.88
N ALA A 440 6.02 20.41 -0.22
CA ALA A 440 5.00 20.16 -1.23
C ALA A 440 3.83 19.32 -0.69
N ARG A 441 4.11 18.29 0.12
CA ARG A 441 3.07 17.51 0.84
C ARG A 441 2.19 18.42 1.69
N MET A 442 2.79 19.27 2.52
CA MET A 442 2.05 20.17 3.42
C MET A 442 1.19 21.17 2.64
N THR A 443 1.80 21.82 1.65
CA THR A 443 1.13 22.85 0.82
C THR A 443 -0.04 22.26 0.03
N ARG A 444 0.11 21.04 -0.51
CA ARG A 444 -0.97 20.35 -1.20
C ARG A 444 -2.10 19.90 -0.26
N ASN A 445 -1.77 19.38 0.92
CA ASN A 445 -2.79 19.00 1.92
C ASN A 445 -3.62 20.22 2.35
N GLU A 446 -2.97 21.35 2.65
CA GLU A 446 -3.65 22.58 3.06
C GLU A 446 -4.60 23.12 1.98
N TYR A 447 -4.23 23.01 0.70
CA TYR A 447 -5.08 23.41 -0.42
C TYR A 447 -6.39 22.61 -0.42
N TYR A 448 -6.29 21.28 -0.34
CA TYR A 448 -7.47 20.41 -0.39
C TYR A 448 -8.26 20.34 0.92
N GLU A 449 -7.71 20.78 2.05
CA GLU A 449 -8.47 20.94 3.30
C GLU A 449 -9.30 22.24 3.31
N LYS A 450 -8.96 23.23 2.48
CA LYS A 450 -9.64 24.53 2.38
C LYS A 450 -10.61 24.64 1.19
N ALA A 451 -10.40 23.84 0.15
CA ALA A 451 -11.28 23.73 -1.03
C ALA A 451 -12.48 22.85 -0.72
#